data_AF-A0A0B6Y846-F1
#
_entry.id   AF-A0A0B6Y846-F1
#
_cell.length_a   1.000
_cell.length_b   1.000
_cell.length_c   1.000
_cell.angle_alpha   90.00
_cell.angle_beta   90.00
_cell.angle_gamma   90.00
#
_symmetry.space_group_name_H-M   'P 1'
#
loop_
_entity.id
_entity.type
_entity.pdbx_description
1 polymer ?
#
loop_
_entity_poly.entity_id
_entity_poly.type
_entity_poly.pdbx_seq_one_letter_code
_entity_poly.pdbx_strand_id
1 'polypeptide(L)'
;ENLVGCSFKDVTCVYGSSILDSNEFAYSMTTSLYVDAVMVFAHAVTRLMADLCPGLTGREARTCIQGDDLLQYMTNLSFQGYSDYISFDENGDVKDHH
;
A
#
# COMPACT_ATOMS: atom_id res chain seq x y z
N GLU A 1 -8.35 -26.61 5.19
CA GLU A 1 -7.00 -27.18 5.33
C GLU A 1 -6.08 -26.05 5.77
N ASN A 2 -5.31 -26.24 6.84
CA ASN A 2 -4.57 -25.15 7.49
C ASN A 2 -3.36 -24.75 6.63
N LEU A 3 -3.33 -23.49 6.18
CA LEU A 3 -2.24 -22.82 5.45
C LEU A 3 -0.85 -22.96 6.10
N VAL A 4 -0.77 -23.39 7.36
CA VAL A 4 0.47 -23.48 8.15
C VAL A 4 0.87 -24.93 8.45
N GLY A 5 0.15 -25.92 7.90
CA GLY A 5 0.48 -27.35 8.09
C GLY A 5 0.49 -27.82 9.55
N CYS A 6 -0.09 -27.04 10.47
CA CYS A 6 -0.07 -27.30 11.91
C CYS A 6 -1.49 -27.20 12.51
N SER A 7 -1.65 -27.73 13.73
CA SER A 7 -2.90 -27.80 14.47
C SER A 7 -2.71 -27.23 15.87
N PHE A 8 -3.53 -26.24 16.23
CA PHE A 8 -3.59 -25.74 17.61
C PHE A 8 -4.21 -26.76 18.57
N LYS A 9 -5.09 -27.63 18.07
CA LYS A 9 -5.74 -28.67 18.89
C LYS A 9 -4.76 -29.80 19.24
N ASP A 10 -3.92 -30.18 18.27
CA ASP A 10 -2.94 -31.25 18.43
C ASP A 10 -1.56 -30.71 18.88
N VAL A 11 -1.47 -29.40 19.16
CA VAL A 11 -0.26 -28.70 19.62
C VAL A 11 0.95 -28.94 18.70
N THR A 12 0.71 -29.01 17.39
CA THR A 12 1.78 -29.19 16.39
C THR A 12 2.31 -27.86 15.84
N CYS A 13 1.67 -26.74 16.19
CA CYS A 13 2.18 -25.41 15.84
C CYS A 13 3.36 -25.06 16.77
N VAL A 14 4.56 -24.94 16.20
CA VAL A 14 5.77 -24.58 16.95
C VAL A 14 5.81 -23.06 17.13
N TYR A 15 5.94 -22.61 18.37
CA TYR A 15 6.15 -21.20 18.66
C TYR A 15 7.56 -20.79 18.19
N GLY A 16 7.64 -19.85 17.25
CA GLY A 16 8.91 -19.34 16.71
C GLY A 16 9.29 -19.86 15.32
N SER A 17 8.54 -20.80 14.72
CA SER A 17 8.69 -21.11 13.29
C SER A 17 8.13 -19.97 12.44
N SER A 18 8.94 -19.41 11.54
CA SER A 18 8.51 -18.36 10.62
C SER A 18 7.76 -18.95 9.43
N ILE A 19 6.68 -18.29 9.00
CA ILE A 19 6.00 -18.62 7.73
C ILE A 19 6.96 -18.43 6.55
N LEU A 20 7.92 -17.50 6.67
CA LEU A 20 8.93 -17.22 5.65
C LEU A 20 9.89 -18.40 5.43
N ASP A 21 10.04 -19.28 6.42
CA ASP A 21 10.92 -20.45 6.33
C ASP A 21 10.19 -21.66 5.71
N SER A 22 8.89 -21.52 5.41
CA SER A 22 8.11 -22.59 4.78
C SER A 22 8.38 -22.67 3.28
N ASN A 23 8.49 -23.89 2.74
CA ASN A 23 8.65 -24.10 1.30
C ASN A 23 7.43 -23.68 0.47
N GLU A 24 6.29 -23.46 1.13
CA GLU A 24 5.04 -22.99 0.53
C GLU A 24 4.94 -21.45 0.50
N PHE A 25 5.86 -20.74 1.17
CA PHE A 25 5.90 -19.29 1.10
C PHE A 25 6.42 -18.84 -0.25
N ALA A 26 5.59 -18.09 -0.98
CA ALA A 26 5.95 -17.45 -2.22
C ALA A 26 5.62 -15.97 -2.15
N TYR A 27 6.55 -15.14 -2.64
CA TYR A 27 6.26 -13.74 -2.90
C TYR A 27 5.22 -13.64 -4.02
N SER A 28 4.15 -12.90 -3.74
CA SER A 28 3.09 -12.64 -4.70
C SER A 28 3.23 -11.22 -5.24
N MET A 29 3.36 -11.12 -6.57
CA MET A 29 3.35 -9.83 -7.27
C MET A 29 2.07 -9.05 -6.99
N THR A 30 0.94 -9.73 -6.80
CA THR A 30 -0.33 -9.09 -6.41
C THR A 30 -0.22 -8.39 -5.06
N THR A 31 0.50 -8.98 -4.10
CA THR A 31 0.75 -8.35 -2.80
C THR A 31 1.60 -7.08 -2.96
N SER A 32 2.61 -7.10 -3.82
CA SER A 32 3.40 -5.92 -4.15
C SER A 32 2.55 -4.78 -4.73
N LEU A 33 1.64 -5.10 -5.65
CA LEU A 33 0.71 -4.11 -6.22
C LEU A 33 -0.22 -3.51 -5.17
N TYR A 34 -0.67 -4.30 -4.18
CA TYR A 34 -1.47 -3.77 -3.06
C TYR A 34 -0.68 -2.83 -2.16
N VAL A 35 0.61 -3.14 -1.91
CA VAL A 35 1.50 -2.25 -1.17
C VAL A 35 1.64 -0.92 -1.90
N ASP A 36 1.88 -0.97 -3.22
CA ASP A 36 2.04 0.24 -4.02
C ASP A 36 0.76 1.09 -4.07
N ALA A 37 -0.40 0.45 -4.21
CA ALA A 37 -1.68 1.15 -4.15
C ALA A 37 -1.84 1.94 -2.84
N VAL A 38 -1.52 1.33 -1.68
CA VAL A 38 -1.56 2.02 -0.38
C VAL A 38 -0.55 3.17 -0.33
N MET A 39 0.65 2.97 -0.89
CA MET A 39 1.68 4.02 -0.93
C MET A 39 1.27 5.21 -1.78
N VAL A 40 0.53 5.02 -2.88
CA VAL A 40 -0.03 6.13 -3.68
C VAL A 40 -0.92 7.01 -2.81
N PHE A 41 -1.84 6.42 -2.05
CA PHE A 41 -2.69 7.18 -1.11
C PHE A 41 -1.86 7.91 -0.06
N ALA A 42 -0.87 7.23 0.54
CA ALA A 42 -0.02 7.82 1.57
C ALA A 42 0.74 9.04 1.05
N HIS A 43 1.41 8.91 -0.10
CA HIS A 43 2.13 10.01 -0.73
C HIS A 43 1.21 11.17 -1.12
N ALA A 44 0.02 10.87 -1.64
CA ALA A 44 -0.94 11.89 -2.08
C ALA A 44 -1.45 12.69 -0.89
N VAL A 45 -1.88 12.00 0.17
CA VAL A 45 -2.33 12.63 1.42
C VAL A 45 -1.21 13.45 2.03
N THR A 46 0.03 12.96 2.07
CA THR A 46 1.16 13.73 2.62
C THR A 46 1.40 15.03 1.86
N ARG A 47 1.41 15.00 0.51
CA ARG A 47 1.59 16.22 -0.30
C ARG A 47 0.43 17.19 -0.15
N LEU A 48 -0.80 16.70 -0.26
CA LEU A 48 -2.01 17.50 -0.07
C LEU A 48 -2.02 18.16 1.32
N MET A 49 -1.68 17.41 2.37
CA MET A 49 -1.61 17.94 3.73
C MET A 49 -0.57 19.04 3.89
N ALA A 50 0.59 18.92 3.22
CA ALA A 50 1.62 19.94 3.25
C ALA A 50 1.18 21.23 2.53
N ASP A 51 0.47 21.10 1.41
CA ASP A 51 0.13 22.21 0.53
C ASP A 51 -1.18 22.93 0.93
N LEU A 52 -2.22 22.16 1.29
CA LEU A 52 -3.58 22.68 1.52
C LEU A 52 -4.01 22.66 2.99
N CYS A 53 -3.47 21.75 3.80
CA CYS A 53 -3.90 21.55 5.19
C CYS A 53 -2.74 21.65 6.21
N PRO A 54 -1.83 22.64 6.10
CA PRO A 54 -0.59 22.64 6.86
C PRO A 54 -0.85 22.71 8.37
N GLY A 55 -0.22 21.81 9.12
CA GLY A 55 -0.30 21.75 10.58
C GLY A 55 -1.60 21.15 11.14
N LEU A 56 -2.59 20.82 10.30
CA LEU A 56 -3.82 20.17 10.76
C LEU A 56 -3.58 18.68 11.04
N THR A 57 -4.28 18.13 12.04
CA THR A 57 -4.20 16.69 12.38
C THR A 57 -5.56 16.10 12.70
N GLY A 58 -5.65 14.76 12.72
CA GLY A 58 -6.85 14.04 13.14
C GLY A 58 -8.12 14.44 12.38
N ARG A 59 -9.14 14.90 13.12
CA ARG A 59 -10.45 15.25 12.54
C ARG A 59 -10.40 16.47 11.63
N GLU A 60 -9.57 17.44 11.96
CA GLU A 60 -9.44 18.69 11.19
C GLU A 60 -8.80 18.41 9.84
N ALA A 61 -7.73 17.62 9.81
CA ALA A 61 -7.12 17.11 8.57
C ALA A 61 -8.16 16.41 7.68
N ARG A 62 -8.96 15.49 8.26
CA ARG A 62 -10.00 14.78 7.51
C ARG A 62 -11.07 15.69 6.92
N THR A 63 -11.37 16.81 7.58
CA THR A 63 -12.37 17.77 7.11
C THR A 63 -11.81 18.70 6.03
N CYS A 64 -10.50 18.95 6.09
CA CYS A 64 -9.78 19.74 5.10
C CYS A 64 -9.59 18.99 3.77
N ILE A 65 -9.21 17.70 3.81
CA ILE A 65 -9.01 16.87 2.62
C ILE A 65 -10.33 16.71 1.85
N GLN A 66 -10.36 17.21 0.61
CA GLN A 66 -11.46 16.96 -0.33
C GLN A 66 -11.10 15.82 -1.30
N GLY A 67 -12.12 15.10 -1.77
CA GLY A 67 -11.94 13.96 -2.67
C GLY A 67 -11.33 14.35 -4.02
N ASP A 68 -11.79 15.45 -4.61
CA ASP A 68 -11.31 15.93 -5.91
C ASP A 68 -9.84 16.37 -5.85
N ASP A 69 -9.48 17.10 -4.79
CA ASP A 69 -8.08 17.46 -4.53
C ASP A 69 -7.24 16.19 -4.38
N LEU A 70 -7.66 15.25 -3.54
CA LEU A 70 -6.92 14.01 -3.32
C LEU A 70 -6.69 13.23 -4.63
N LEU A 71 -7.71 13.12 -5.47
CA LEU A 71 -7.60 12.47 -6.78
C LEU A 71 -6.58 13.18 -7.68
N GLN A 72 -6.58 14.52 -7.69
CA GLN A 72 -5.59 15.31 -8.44
C GLN A 72 -4.17 15.09 -7.91
N TYR A 73 -3.99 15.03 -6.59
CA TYR A 73 -2.67 14.71 -6.02
C TYR A 73 -2.25 13.29 -6.40
N MET A 74 -3.12 12.30 -6.29
CA MET A 74 -2.83 10.90 -6.64
C MET A 74 -2.37 10.74 -8.09
N THR A 75 -3.11 11.32 -9.04
CA THR A 75 -2.83 11.20 -10.48
C THR A 75 -1.56 11.95 -10.92
N ASN A 76 -1.15 12.99 -10.19
CA ASN A 76 0.09 13.74 -10.46
C ASN A 76 1.32 13.22 -9.71
N LEU A 77 1.20 12.11 -8.97
CA LEU A 77 2.34 11.50 -8.29
C LEU A 77 3.27 10.79 -9.26
N SER A 78 4.55 10.81 -8.89
CA SER A 78 5.54 9.88 -9.39
C SER A 78 6.56 9.55 -8.30
N PHE A 79 6.85 8.27 -8.10
CA PHE A 79 7.78 7.78 -7.08
C PHE A 79 8.23 6.34 -7.33
N GLN A 80 9.34 5.92 -6.71
CA GLN A 80 9.76 4.52 -6.70
C GLN A 80 8.87 3.72 -5.74
N GLY A 81 8.04 2.83 -6.28
CA GLY A 81 7.26 1.85 -5.51
C GLY A 81 8.05 0.59 -5.19
N TYR A 82 7.38 -0.34 -4.51
CA TYR A 82 7.86 -1.67 -4.19
C TYR A 82 7.99 -2.54 -5.43
N SER A 83 7.00 -2.52 -6.33
CA SER A 83 7.05 -3.31 -7.57
C SER A 83 7.86 -2.63 -8.67
N ASP A 84 7.64 -1.34 -8.90
CA ASP A 84 8.32 -0.54 -9.93
C ASP A 84 8.17 0.97 -9.68
N TYR A 85 8.67 1.80 -10.59
CA TYR A 85 8.38 3.23 -10.63
C TYR A 85 6.89 3.45 -10.93
N ILE A 86 6.19 4.15 -10.03
CA ILE A 86 4.76 4.41 -10.16
C ILE A 86 4.56 5.80 -10.74
N SER A 87 3.84 5.88 -11.86
CA SER A 87 3.31 7.13 -12.41
C SER A 87 2.03 6.85 -13.21
N PHE A 88 1.17 7.85 -13.35
CA PHE A 88 -0.15 7.69 -13.99
C PHE A 88 -0.26 8.46 -15.30
N ASP A 89 -1.10 7.95 -16.20
CA ASP A 89 -1.57 8.67 -17.38
C ASP A 89 -2.82 9.51 -17.10
N GLU A 90 -3.38 10.11 -18.15
CA GLU A 90 -4.57 10.96 -18.06
C GLU A 90 -5.84 10.21 -17.65
N ASN A 91 -5.86 8.88 -17.77
CA ASN A 91 -6.97 8.02 -17.35
C ASN A 91 -6.80 7.50 -15.91
N GLY A 92 -5.64 7.75 -15.29
CA GLY A 92 -5.30 7.18 -13.99
C GLY A 92 -4.78 5.75 -14.07
N ASP A 93 -4.39 5.28 -15.26
CA ASP A 93 -3.74 3.99 -15.45
C ASP A 93 -2.23 4.13 -15.20
N VAL A 94 -1.62 3.08 -14.66
CA VAL A 94 -0.18 3.04 -14.42
C VAL A 94 0.55 3.02 -15.77
N LYS A 95 1.50 3.95 -15.96
CA LYS A 95 2.36 3.95 -17.14
C LYS A 95 3.33 2.78 -17.09
N ASP A 96 3.43 2.06 -18.20
CA ASP A 96 4.45 1.03 -18.36
C ASP A 96 5.84 1.67 -18.49
N HIS A 97 6.80 1.20 -17.69
CA HIS A 97 8.18 1.68 -17.63
C HIS A 97 9.14 0.56 -18.10
N HIS A 98 8.89 -0.01 -19.27
CA HIS A 98 9.77 -0.97 -19.94
C HIS A 98 10.95 -0.33 -20.69
#